data_AF-A0A923IZ06-F1
#
_entry.id   AF-A0A923IZ06-F1
#
_cell.length_a   1.000
_cell.length_b   1.000
_cell.length_c   1.000
_cell.angle_alpha   90.00
_cell.angle_beta   90.00
_cell.angle_gamma   90.00
#
_symmetry.space_group_name_H-M   'P 1'
#
loop_
_entity.id
_entity.type
_entity.pdbx_description
1 polymer ?
#
loop_
_entity_poly.entity_id
_entity_poly.type
_entity_poly.pdbx_seq_one_letter_code
_entity_poly.pdbx_strand_id
1 'polypeptide(L)'
;MTNDKKESNVWLPNQLSAVKLFLIQIECSINEVYEKLDNKTLYEHTIINKDYSGIIEIIPEFKNSPIFDEYKKMLPLDDKVEFLYQSVYKRTGGVLNLFHSEIKESMDTNLKELINKNEDKNKAIDLWKNMKSELWSSLSPKLVWAGGGRVEKELLLEFCNRLTKIMGDKRFYSQGSALIKAIEFLRAWQLAYNPICNGRSMDAIIKEREEIYERKIKFLKEMNIECDF
;
A
#
# COMPACT_ATOMS: atom_id res chain seq x y z
N MET A 1 0.72 14.98 -38.22
CA MET A 1 0.17 15.44 -36.93
C MET A 1 0.66 14.47 -35.87
N THR A 2 1.76 14.81 -35.21
CA THR A 2 2.29 14.07 -34.06
C THR A 2 1.35 14.29 -32.90
N ASN A 3 0.76 13.20 -32.43
CA ASN A 3 -0.14 13.19 -31.28
C ASN A 3 0.74 13.27 -30.03
N ASP A 4 1.19 14.48 -29.69
CA ASP A 4 1.81 14.75 -28.39
C ASP A 4 0.77 14.44 -27.32
N LYS A 5 0.83 13.22 -26.76
CA LYS A 5 0.25 12.96 -25.44
C LYS A 5 1.00 13.90 -24.49
N LYS A 6 0.45 15.10 -24.25
CA LYS A 6 0.83 15.93 -23.11
C LYS A 6 0.82 15.01 -21.90
N GLU A 7 1.99 14.79 -21.31
CA GLU A 7 2.11 14.19 -19.99
C GLU A 7 1.20 15.01 -19.07
N SER A 8 0.05 14.45 -18.70
CA SER A 8 -0.86 15.12 -17.81
C SER A 8 -0.25 15.04 -16.42
N ASN A 9 0.36 16.13 -15.96
CA ASN A 9 0.83 16.23 -14.59
C ASN A 9 -0.31 15.86 -13.62
N VAL A 10 -0.07 14.86 -12.78
CA VAL A 10 -1.03 14.44 -11.75
C VAL A 10 -1.15 15.58 -10.74
N TRP A 11 -2.37 16.03 -10.48
CA TRP A 11 -2.63 17.02 -9.44
C TRP A 11 -2.65 16.33 -8.07
N LEU A 12 -1.86 16.84 -7.13
CA LEU A 12 -1.84 16.41 -5.74
C LEU A 12 -1.81 17.63 -4.82
N PRO A 13 -2.41 17.55 -3.63
CA PRO A 13 -2.55 18.72 -2.75
C PRO A 13 -1.21 19.12 -2.10
N ASN A 14 -0.23 18.22 -2.02
CA ASN A 14 1.08 18.47 -1.41
C ASN A 14 2.13 17.43 -1.81
N GLN A 15 3.40 17.70 -1.46
CA GLN A 15 4.55 16.84 -1.75
C GLN A 15 4.48 15.48 -1.02
N LEU A 16 3.95 15.42 0.20
CA LEU A 16 3.82 14.15 0.94
C LEU A 16 2.90 13.18 0.18
N SER A 17 1.80 13.66 -0.40
CA SER A 17 0.92 12.85 -1.23
C SER A 17 1.59 12.38 -2.52
N ALA A 18 2.51 13.17 -3.10
CA ALA A 18 3.29 12.76 -4.26
C ALA A 18 4.28 11.63 -3.92
N VAL A 19 4.96 11.74 -2.78
CA VAL A 19 5.81 10.67 -2.27
C VAL A 19 4.97 9.41 -2.00
N LYS A 20 3.82 9.53 -1.32
CA LYS A 20 2.93 8.39 -1.07
C LYS A 20 2.41 7.75 -2.34
N LEU A 21 2.02 8.53 -3.36
CA LEU A 21 1.59 7.98 -4.66
C LEU A 21 2.67 7.08 -5.27
N PHE A 22 3.92 7.51 -5.23
CA PHE A 22 5.04 6.73 -5.74
C PHE A 22 5.28 5.46 -4.91
N LEU A 23 5.31 5.60 -3.58
CA LEU A 23 5.51 4.48 -2.65
C LEU A 23 4.40 3.41 -2.74
N ILE A 24 3.13 3.82 -2.92
CA ILE A 24 2.01 2.88 -3.10
C ILE A 24 2.18 2.07 -4.38
N GLN A 25 2.69 2.67 -5.47
CA GLN A 25 2.92 1.94 -6.71
C GLN A 25 4.01 0.87 -6.57
N ILE A 26 5.08 1.18 -5.82
CA ILE A 26 6.11 0.18 -5.47
C ILE A 26 5.49 -0.94 -4.65
N GLU A 27 4.78 -0.62 -3.55
CA GLU A 27 4.12 -1.59 -2.68
C GLU A 27 3.21 -2.53 -3.47
N CYS A 28 2.42 -1.99 -4.41
CA CYS A 28 1.57 -2.77 -5.29
C CYS A 28 2.36 -3.71 -6.20
N SER A 29 3.42 -3.20 -6.85
CA SER A 29 4.25 -4.03 -7.74
C SER A 29 4.96 -5.15 -7.02
N ILE A 30 5.35 -4.95 -5.75
CA ILE A 30 6.03 -5.96 -4.94
C ILE A 30 5.15 -7.22 -4.78
N ASN A 31 3.82 -7.02 -4.76
CA ASN A 31 2.82 -8.07 -4.59
C ASN A 31 2.23 -8.59 -5.91
N GLU A 32 2.61 -8.03 -7.06
CA GLU A 32 2.19 -8.55 -8.36
C GLU A 32 2.91 -9.85 -8.68
N VAL A 33 2.22 -10.76 -9.38
CA VAL A 33 2.79 -12.02 -9.87
C VAL A 33 3.46 -11.79 -11.22
N TYR A 34 4.69 -12.28 -11.38
CA TYR A 34 5.43 -12.13 -12.61
C TYR A 34 5.81 -13.49 -13.22
N GLU A 35 5.48 -13.68 -14.51
CA GLU A 35 5.84 -14.88 -15.27
C GLU A 35 7.35 -15.11 -15.32
N LYS A 36 8.13 -14.02 -15.48
CA LYS A 36 9.60 -14.06 -15.47
C LYS A 36 10.19 -14.58 -14.15
N LEU A 37 9.46 -14.52 -13.04
CA LEU A 37 9.90 -15.04 -11.74
C LEU A 37 9.23 -16.38 -11.41
N ASP A 38 8.87 -17.17 -12.42
CA ASP A 38 8.13 -18.43 -12.29
C ASP A 38 6.82 -18.27 -11.50
N ASN A 39 6.03 -17.25 -11.85
CA ASN A 39 4.76 -16.90 -11.19
C ASN A 39 4.89 -16.57 -9.69
N LYS A 40 6.07 -16.08 -9.29
CA LYS A 40 6.30 -15.50 -7.96
C LYS A 40 6.13 -14.00 -7.97
N THR A 41 5.88 -13.45 -6.79
CA THR A 41 5.96 -12.01 -6.56
C THR A 41 7.40 -11.57 -6.28
N LEU A 42 7.69 -10.26 -6.34
CA LEU A 42 9.01 -9.76 -5.92
C LEU A 42 9.26 -10.03 -4.44
N TYR A 43 8.21 -9.97 -3.60
CA TYR A 43 8.28 -10.34 -2.19
C TYR A 43 8.77 -11.78 -2.00
N GLU A 44 8.12 -12.73 -2.67
CA GLU A 44 8.46 -14.16 -2.57
C GLU A 44 9.85 -14.44 -3.14
N HIS A 45 10.15 -13.89 -4.31
CA HIS A 45 11.43 -14.08 -4.98
C HIS A 45 12.60 -13.56 -4.14
N THR A 46 12.43 -12.40 -3.50
CA THR A 46 13.44 -11.82 -2.59
C THR A 46 13.73 -12.76 -1.42
N ILE A 47 12.70 -13.32 -0.79
CA ILE A 47 12.86 -14.21 0.36
C ILE A 47 13.55 -15.53 -0.04
N ILE A 48 13.16 -16.11 -1.18
CA ILE A 48 13.72 -17.38 -1.67
C ILE A 48 15.20 -17.22 -2.02
N ASN A 49 15.52 -16.20 -2.83
CA ASN A 49 16.87 -16.03 -3.38
C ASN A 49 17.80 -15.25 -2.44
N LYS A 50 17.24 -14.59 -1.42
CA LYS A 50 17.96 -13.72 -0.50
C LYS A 50 18.75 -12.63 -1.24
N ASP A 51 18.12 -12.03 -2.24
CA ASP A 51 18.66 -10.89 -2.97
C ASP A 51 17.54 -10.03 -3.58
N TYR A 52 17.94 -9.01 -4.34
CA TYR A 52 17.04 -8.09 -5.04
C TYR A 52 17.04 -8.30 -6.56
N SER A 53 17.52 -9.46 -7.04
CA SER A 53 17.75 -9.72 -8.46
C SER A 53 16.44 -9.66 -9.27
N GLY A 54 15.34 -10.14 -8.69
CA GLY A 54 14.02 -10.13 -9.31
C GLY A 54 13.56 -8.74 -9.78
N ILE A 55 13.96 -7.65 -9.11
CA ILE A 55 13.60 -6.29 -9.56
C ILE A 55 14.22 -6.00 -10.93
N ILE A 56 15.50 -6.33 -11.11
CA ILE A 56 16.22 -6.06 -12.35
C ILE A 56 15.75 -6.99 -13.48
N GLU A 57 15.29 -8.19 -13.14
CA GLU A 57 14.71 -9.12 -14.10
C GLU A 57 13.36 -8.63 -14.66
N ILE A 58 12.53 -8.04 -13.80
CA ILE A 58 11.25 -7.44 -14.20
C ILE A 58 11.44 -6.10 -14.88
N ILE A 59 12.26 -5.22 -14.29
CA ILE A 59 12.47 -3.83 -14.71
C ILE A 59 13.97 -3.53 -14.80
N PRO A 60 14.64 -3.95 -15.90
CA PRO A 60 16.07 -3.72 -16.09
C PRO A 60 16.50 -2.25 -16.01
N GLU A 61 15.60 -1.35 -16.38
CA GLU A 61 15.80 0.11 -16.37
C GLU A 61 16.09 0.66 -14.97
N PHE A 62 15.70 -0.07 -13.91
CA PHE A 62 15.93 0.38 -12.54
C PHE A 62 17.35 0.17 -12.05
N LYS A 63 18.20 -0.61 -12.74
CA LYS A 63 19.54 -1.00 -12.24
C LYS A 63 20.39 0.16 -11.70
N ASN A 64 20.31 1.34 -12.31
CA ASN A 64 21.05 2.54 -11.89
C ASN A 64 20.12 3.70 -11.50
N SER A 65 18.85 3.40 -11.20
CA SER A 65 17.84 4.40 -10.85
C SER A 65 17.71 4.51 -9.33
N PRO A 66 17.50 5.72 -8.77
CA PRO A 66 17.16 5.87 -7.35
C PRO A 66 15.87 5.13 -6.96
N ILE A 67 15.01 4.80 -7.94
CA ILE A 67 13.81 3.98 -7.71
C ILE A 67 14.18 2.58 -7.18
N PHE A 68 15.31 2.01 -7.61
CA PHE A 68 15.74 0.68 -7.16
C PHE A 68 15.97 0.63 -5.66
N ASP A 69 16.52 1.69 -5.08
CA ASP A 69 16.76 1.75 -3.64
C ASP A 69 15.45 1.85 -2.84
N GLU A 70 14.40 2.45 -3.40
CA GLU A 70 13.08 2.49 -2.77
C GLU A 70 12.41 1.11 -2.79
N TYR A 71 12.59 0.30 -3.84
CA TYR A 71 12.17 -1.10 -3.83
C TYR A 71 12.89 -1.91 -2.75
N LYS A 72 14.23 -1.76 -2.65
CA LYS A 72 15.02 -2.48 -1.63
C LYS A 72 14.55 -2.19 -0.21
N LYS A 73 14.24 -0.93 0.09
CA LYS A 73 13.73 -0.50 1.41
C LYS A 73 12.38 -1.13 1.76
N MET A 74 11.58 -1.50 0.77
CA MET A 74 10.24 -2.09 0.97
C MET A 74 10.23 -3.62 0.95
N LEU A 75 11.32 -4.25 0.52
CA LEU A 75 11.46 -5.70 0.40
C LEU A 75 12.15 -6.30 1.63
N PRO A 76 11.74 -7.51 2.05
CA PRO A 76 12.09 -8.05 3.36
C PRO A 76 13.37 -8.89 3.33
N LEU A 77 14.49 -8.31 2.90
CA LEU A 77 15.74 -9.06 2.77
C LEU A 77 16.51 -9.17 4.09
N ASP A 78 16.72 -8.03 4.76
CA ASP A 78 17.55 -7.93 5.97
C ASP A 78 16.75 -7.66 7.25
N ASP A 79 15.42 -7.48 7.12
CA ASP A 79 14.60 -6.94 8.18
C ASP A 79 13.73 -8.02 8.85
N LYS A 80 14.22 -8.58 9.97
CA LYS A 80 13.38 -9.40 10.86
C LYS A 80 12.12 -8.66 11.30
N VAL A 81 12.10 -7.32 11.28
CA VAL A 81 10.93 -6.52 11.66
C VAL A 81 9.80 -6.66 10.65
N GLU A 82 10.04 -7.07 9.39
CA GLU A 82 8.97 -7.31 8.42
C GLU A 82 7.91 -8.29 8.95
N PHE A 83 8.37 -9.35 9.62
CA PHE A 83 7.53 -10.44 10.11
C PHE A 83 6.93 -10.14 11.49
N LEU A 84 7.28 -9.00 12.09
CA LEU A 84 6.74 -8.52 13.36
C LEU A 84 5.64 -7.50 13.11
N TYR A 85 4.72 -7.36 14.06
CA TYR A 85 3.57 -6.45 13.94
C TYR A 85 3.96 -4.99 13.63
N GLN A 86 5.14 -4.54 14.08
CA GLN A 86 5.61 -3.17 13.89
C GLN A 86 5.82 -2.78 12.43
N SER A 87 6.03 -3.74 11.52
CA SER A 87 6.18 -3.45 10.09
C SER A 87 4.95 -2.76 9.49
N VAL A 88 3.76 -2.92 10.08
CA VAL A 88 2.54 -2.24 9.61
C VAL A 88 2.71 -0.72 9.56
N TYR A 89 3.48 -0.14 10.49
CA TYR A 89 3.66 1.31 10.59
C TYR A 89 4.63 1.85 9.53
N LYS A 90 5.37 0.97 8.85
CA LYS A 90 6.21 1.32 7.70
C LYS A 90 5.43 1.30 6.38
N ARG A 91 4.19 0.79 6.38
CA ARG A 91 3.36 0.66 5.18
C ARG A 91 2.64 1.95 4.82
N THR A 92 2.33 2.07 3.53
CA THR A 92 1.66 3.27 3.00
C THR A 92 0.19 3.36 3.40
N GLY A 93 -0.44 2.21 3.67
CA GLY A 93 -1.89 2.08 3.82
C GLY A 93 -2.65 2.15 2.49
N GLY A 94 -1.96 2.24 1.36
CA GLY A 94 -2.58 2.22 0.04
C GLY A 94 -3.32 3.49 -0.36
N VAL A 95 -4.13 3.38 -1.41
CA VAL A 95 -4.88 4.50 -2.00
C VAL A 95 -5.85 5.13 -1.00
N LEU A 96 -6.43 4.33 -0.09
CA LEU A 96 -7.35 4.80 0.94
C LEU A 96 -6.69 5.74 1.96
N ASN A 97 -5.35 5.73 2.03
CA ASN A 97 -4.51 6.50 2.94
C ASN A 97 -3.56 7.48 2.25
N LEU A 98 -3.76 7.73 0.95
CA LEU A 98 -2.92 8.61 0.12
C LEU A 98 -2.70 10.01 0.72
N PHE A 99 -3.70 10.54 1.41
CA PHE A 99 -3.68 11.88 2.01
C PHE A 99 -3.44 11.90 3.52
N HIS A 100 -3.26 10.73 4.15
CA HIS A 100 -2.96 10.67 5.58
C HIS A 100 -1.51 11.11 5.83
N SER A 101 -1.21 11.54 7.05
CA SER A 101 0.19 11.69 7.49
C SER A 101 0.88 10.33 7.62
N GLU A 102 2.15 10.34 8.00
CA GLU A 102 2.81 9.16 8.56
C GLU A 102 2.05 8.69 9.81
N ILE A 103 1.89 7.37 9.95
CA ILE A 103 1.20 6.73 11.07
C ILE A 103 2.26 6.04 11.93
N LYS A 104 2.29 6.37 13.22
CA LYS A 104 3.28 5.84 14.17
C LYS A 104 2.59 4.93 15.19
N GLU A 105 3.32 3.95 15.73
CA GLU A 105 2.83 3.08 16.81
C GLU A 105 2.34 3.88 18.03
N SER A 106 2.94 5.05 18.28
CA SER A 106 2.49 5.95 19.34
C SER A 106 1.07 6.50 19.14
N MET A 107 0.53 6.45 17.92
CA MET A 107 -0.83 6.87 17.58
C MET A 107 -1.85 5.74 17.73
N ASP A 108 -1.42 4.47 17.84
CA ASP A 108 -2.33 3.32 17.91
C ASP A 108 -2.80 3.08 19.35
N THR A 109 -3.89 3.77 19.71
CA THR A 109 -4.54 3.63 21.02
C THR A 109 -5.18 2.25 21.18
N ASN A 110 -5.67 1.64 20.10
CA ASN A 110 -6.33 0.33 20.16
C ASN A 110 -5.35 -0.77 20.56
N LEU A 111 -4.15 -0.78 19.95
CA LEU A 111 -3.10 -1.72 20.33
C LEU A 111 -2.65 -1.51 21.78
N LYS A 112 -2.45 -0.26 22.19
CA LYS A 112 -2.05 0.07 23.57
C LYS A 112 -3.08 -0.42 24.58
N GLU A 113 -4.36 -0.22 24.30
CA GLU A 113 -5.43 -0.71 25.17
C GLU A 113 -5.47 -2.24 25.23
N LEU A 114 -5.30 -2.93 24.10
CA LEU A 114 -5.27 -4.38 24.07
C LEU A 114 -4.07 -4.94 24.84
N ILE A 115 -2.89 -4.34 24.68
CA ILE A 115 -1.69 -4.72 25.44
C ILE A 115 -1.91 -4.49 26.94
N ASN A 116 -2.55 -3.39 27.34
CA ASN A 116 -2.82 -3.12 28.75
C ASN A 116 -3.90 -4.05 29.35
N LYS A 117 -4.84 -4.55 28.53
CA LYS A 117 -5.94 -5.43 28.96
C LYS A 117 -5.56 -6.92 28.95
N ASN A 118 -4.51 -7.31 28.24
CA ASN A 118 -4.07 -8.70 28.12
C ASN A 118 -2.70 -8.88 28.77
N GLU A 119 -2.55 -9.90 29.62
CA GLU A 119 -1.25 -10.26 30.21
C GLU A 119 -0.24 -10.74 29.14
N ASP A 120 -0.75 -11.29 28.03
CA ASP A 120 0.03 -11.81 26.92
C ASP A 120 -0.04 -10.85 25.71
N LYS A 121 1.12 -10.27 25.38
CA LYS A 121 1.27 -9.36 24.23
C LYS A 121 0.91 -10.04 22.90
N ASN A 122 1.18 -11.33 22.74
CA ASN A 122 0.93 -12.04 21.49
C ASN A 122 -0.58 -12.21 21.26
N LYS A 123 -1.36 -12.45 22.33
CA LYS A 123 -2.83 -12.44 22.26
C LYS A 123 -3.38 -11.06 21.90
N ALA A 124 -2.81 -10.00 22.44
CA ALA A 124 -3.21 -8.64 22.09
C ALA A 124 -2.97 -8.35 20.59
N ILE A 125 -1.83 -8.76 20.05
CA ILE A 125 -1.49 -8.61 18.62
C ILE A 125 -2.43 -9.42 17.73
N ASP A 126 -2.76 -10.67 18.11
CA ASP A 126 -3.64 -11.54 17.33
C ASP A 126 -5.08 -10.99 17.22
N LEU A 127 -5.57 -10.35 18.29
CA LEU A 127 -6.83 -9.60 18.26
C LEU A 127 -6.70 -8.33 17.39
N TRP A 128 -5.67 -7.53 17.67
CA TRP A 128 -5.45 -6.24 17.01
C TRP A 128 -5.33 -6.38 15.48
N LYS A 129 -4.59 -7.37 14.98
CA LYS A 129 -4.34 -7.50 13.53
C LYS A 129 -5.59 -7.70 12.69
N ASN A 130 -6.67 -8.17 13.32
CA ASN A 130 -7.97 -8.40 12.69
C ASN A 130 -8.96 -7.25 12.87
N MET A 131 -8.69 -6.28 13.75
CA MET A 131 -9.57 -5.16 14.02
C MET A 131 -9.47 -4.09 12.92
N LYS A 132 -10.62 -3.57 12.47
CA LYS A 132 -10.65 -2.39 11.60
C LYS A 132 -10.09 -1.18 12.34
N SER A 133 -9.25 -0.40 11.67
CA SER A 133 -8.58 0.75 12.27
C SER A 133 -8.91 2.04 11.53
N GLU A 134 -9.28 3.08 12.27
CA GLU A 134 -9.49 4.41 11.70
C GLU A 134 -8.19 5.03 11.18
N LEU A 135 -7.03 4.64 11.74
CA LEU A 135 -5.71 5.09 11.26
C LEU A 135 -5.52 4.74 9.79
N TRP A 136 -6.00 3.56 9.38
CA TRP A 136 -5.88 3.02 8.03
C TRP A 136 -7.21 2.95 7.27
N SER A 137 -8.08 3.94 7.46
CA SER A 137 -9.33 4.06 6.69
C SER A 137 -10.20 2.79 6.74
N SER A 138 -10.30 2.20 7.92
CA SER A 138 -11.03 0.95 8.22
C SER A 138 -10.40 -0.34 7.66
N LEU A 139 -9.19 -0.28 7.10
CA LEU A 139 -8.36 -1.48 6.91
C LEU A 139 -7.93 -2.01 8.27
N SER A 140 -7.83 -3.33 8.39
CA SER A 140 -7.20 -3.96 9.55
C SER A 140 -5.68 -4.02 9.37
N PRO A 141 -4.90 -4.09 10.46
CA PRO A 141 -3.43 -4.11 10.37
C PRO A 141 -2.90 -5.23 9.47
N LYS A 142 -3.53 -6.41 9.44
CA LYS A 142 -3.11 -7.49 8.53
C LYS A 142 -3.24 -7.12 7.04
N LEU A 143 -4.30 -6.38 6.68
CA LEU A 143 -4.52 -5.91 5.31
C LEU A 143 -3.56 -4.78 4.95
N VAL A 144 -3.18 -3.97 5.93
CA VAL A 144 -2.15 -2.93 5.76
C VAL A 144 -0.77 -3.58 5.55
N TRP A 145 -0.43 -4.59 6.36
CA TRP A 145 0.81 -5.36 6.24
C TRP A 145 0.92 -6.07 4.88
N ALA A 146 -0.17 -6.69 4.43
CA ALA A 146 -0.24 -7.38 3.14
C ALA A 146 0.13 -6.45 1.98
N GLY A 147 -0.32 -5.19 2.03
CA GLY A 147 -0.12 -4.20 0.97
C GLY A 147 -1.05 -4.41 -0.23
N GLY A 148 -1.10 -3.42 -1.12
CA GLY A 148 -1.94 -3.48 -2.33
C GLY A 148 -1.35 -4.38 -3.43
N GLY A 149 -2.11 -4.63 -4.49
CA GLY A 149 -1.66 -5.36 -5.66
C GLY A 149 -2.03 -4.67 -6.97
N ARG A 150 -2.26 -5.47 -8.02
CA ARG A 150 -2.56 -4.98 -9.36
C ARG A 150 -3.85 -4.16 -9.41
N VAL A 151 -4.92 -4.64 -8.79
CA VAL A 151 -6.25 -3.99 -8.79
C VAL A 151 -6.16 -2.65 -8.07
N GLU A 152 -5.55 -2.61 -6.88
CA GLU A 152 -5.35 -1.36 -6.16
C GLU A 152 -4.50 -0.36 -6.92
N LYS A 153 -3.46 -0.82 -7.64
CA LYS A 153 -2.64 0.04 -8.53
C LYS A 153 -3.46 0.63 -9.67
N GLU A 154 -4.29 -0.16 -10.35
CA GLU A 154 -5.17 0.32 -11.41
C GLU A 154 -6.18 1.35 -10.86
N LEU A 155 -6.77 1.08 -9.70
CA LEU A 155 -7.66 1.99 -9.00
C LEU A 155 -6.96 3.29 -8.55
N LEU A 156 -5.70 3.22 -8.11
CA LEU A 156 -4.89 4.37 -7.74
C LEU A 156 -4.66 5.32 -8.93
N LEU A 157 -4.28 4.76 -10.08
CA LEU A 157 -4.08 5.55 -11.31
C LEU A 157 -5.39 6.19 -11.77
N GLU A 158 -6.48 5.43 -11.72
CA GLU A 158 -7.81 5.93 -12.07
C GLU A 158 -8.27 7.04 -11.13
N PHE A 159 -8.09 6.87 -9.82
CA PHE A 159 -8.37 7.88 -8.82
C PHE A 159 -7.60 9.17 -9.09
N CYS A 160 -6.28 9.07 -9.31
CA CYS A 160 -5.41 10.21 -9.59
C CYS A 160 -5.85 10.96 -10.86
N ASN A 161 -6.24 10.24 -11.90
CA ASN A 161 -6.76 10.83 -13.13
C ASN A 161 -8.07 11.59 -12.89
N ARG A 162 -9.00 11.02 -12.12
CA ARG A 162 -10.26 11.71 -11.77
C ARG A 162 -10.02 12.92 -10.89
N LEU A 163 -9.19 12.80 -9.86
CA LEU A 163 -8.82 13.90 -8.98
C LEU A 163 -8.21 15.05 -9.78
N THR A 164 -7.28 14.75 -10.69
CA THR A 164 -6.65 15.74 -11.56
C THR A 164 -7.66 16.48 -12.43
N LYS A 165 -8.61 15.76 -13.05
CA LYS A 165 -9.68 16.39 -13.84
C LYS A 165 -10.59 17.31 -13.01
N ILE A 166 -10.85 16.95 -11.76
CA ILE A 166 -11.78 17.69 -10.89
C ILE A 166 -11.10 18.87 -10.18
N MET A 167 -9.81 18.76 -9.89
CA MET A 167 -9.08 19.73 -9.06
C MET A 167 -8.07 20.58 -9.84
N GLY A 168 -7.62 20.13 -11.02
CA GLY A 168 -6.54 20.76 -11.79
C GLY A 168 -6.76 22.23 -12.12
N ASP A 169 -8.01 22.62 -12.40
CA ASP A 169 -8.36 24.00 -12.73
C ASP A 169 -8.89 24.81 -11.53
N LYS A 170 -8.95 24.20 -10.34
CA LYS A 170 -9.47 24.86 -9.14
C LYS A 170 -8.39 25.68 -8.45
N ARG A 171 -8.77 26.89 -8.03
CA ARG A 171 -7.95 27.72 -7.14
C ARG A 171 -8.31 27.42 -5.70
N PHE A 172 -7.29 27.21 -4.88
CA PHE A 172 -7.43 26.95 -3.45
C PHE A 172 -6.78 28.09 -2.67
N TYR A 173 -7.46 28.58 -1.63
CA TYR A 173 -6.94 29.66 -0.79
C TYR A 173 -5.81 29.20 0.13
N SER A 174 -5.76 27.91 0.45
CA SER A 174 -4.70 27.30 1.26
C SER A 174 -4.47 25.83 0.88
N GLN A 175 -3.28 25.31 1.19
CA GLN A 175 -2.97 23.89 1.03
C GLN A 175 -3.90 22.99 1.86
N GLY A 176 -4.30 23.45 3.06
CA GLY A 176 -5.28 22.74 3.89
C GLY A 176 -6.63 22.59 3.21
N SER A 177 -7.11 23.64 2.51
CA SER A 177 -8.36 23.56 1.75
C SER A 177 -8.29 22.58 0.58
N ALA A 178 -7.14 22.53 -0.13
CA ALA A 178 -6.90 21.56 -1.19
C ALA A 178 -6.89 20.12 -0.65
N LEU A 179 -6.24 19.89 0.50
CA LEU A 179 -6.17 18.60 1.16
C LEU A 179 -7.55 18.10 1.61
N ILE A 180 -8.34 18.96 2.26
CA ILE A 180 -9.71 18.61 2.70
C ILE A 180 -10.56 18.19 1.48
N LYS A 181 -10.51 18.96 0.38
CA LYS A 181 -11.24 18.61 -0.84
C LYS A 181 -10.75 17.31 -1.49
N ALA A 182 -9.46 17.02 -1.43
CA ALA A 182 -8.93 15.75 -1.90
C ALA A 182 -9.40 14.56 -1.04
N ILE A 183 -9.46 14.72 0.28
CA ILE A 183 -9.99 13.72 1.21
C ILE A 183 -11.48 13.49 1.01
N GLU A 184 -12.29 14.56 0.93
CA GLU A 184 -13.72 14.47 0.62
C GLU A 184 -13.96 13.69 -0.67
N PHE A 185 -13.17 13.99 -1.71
CA PHE A 185 -13.25 13.30 -2.99
C PHE A 185 -12.87 11.82 -2.87
N LEU A 186 -11.80 11.49 -2.13
CA LEU A 186 -11.40 10.09 -1.87
C LEU A 186 -12.50 9.31 -1.15
N ARG A 187 -13.14 9.90 -0.13
CA ARG A 187 -14.22 9.25 0.63
C ARG A 187 -15.48 9.03 -0.20
N ALA A 188 -15.79 9.94 -1.11
CA ALA A 188 -16.88 9.73 -2.07
C ALA A 188 -16.50 8.65 -3.10
N TRP A 189 -15.30 8.73 -3.66
CA TRP A 189 -14.82 7.80 -4.69
C TRP A 189 -14.76 6.36 -4.19
N GLN A 190 -14.28 6.11 -2.98
CA GLN A 190 -14.10 4.75 -2.47
C GLN A 190 -15.41 3.97 -2.30
N LEU A 191 -16.53 4.70 -2.12
CA LEU A 191 -17.88 4.15 -1.94
C LEU A 191 -18.71 4.14 -3.22
N ALA A 192 -18.26 4.84 -4.26
CA ALA A 192 -18.92 4.89 -5.55
C ALA A 192 -18.67 3.63 -6.38
N TYR A 193 -19.59 3.33 -7.30
CA TYR A 193 -19.37 2.28 -8.29
C TYR A 193 -18.19 2.64 -9.20
N ASN A 194 -17.27 1.70 -9.36
CA ASN A 194 -16.10 1.79 -10.21
C ASN A 194 -16.11 0.65 -11.25
N PRO A 195 -16.10 0.97 -12.55
CA PRO A 195 -16.08 -0.03 -13.62
C PRO A 195 -14.87 -0.97 -13.59
N ILE A 196 -13.70 -0.53 -13.07
CA ILE A 196 -12.48 -1.35 -13.01
C ILE A 196 -12.72 -2.63 -12.20
N CYS A 197 -13.44 -2.51 -11.08
CA CYS A 197 -13.71 -3.64 -10.20
C CYS A 197 -15.16 -4.12 -10.25
N ASN A 198 -15.99 -3.55 -11.12
CA ASN A 198 -17.43 -3.82 -11.20
C ASN A 198 -18.13 -3.75 -9.82
N GLY A 199 -17.78 -2.76 -9.02
CA GLY A 199 -18.20 -2.67 -7.62
C GLY A 199 -17.67 -1.41 -6.96
N ARG A 200 -17.63 -1.38 -5.61
CA ARG A 200 -17.00 -0.27 -4.89
C ARG A 200 -15.49 -0.47 -4.85
N SER A 201 -14.73 0.61 -5.06
CA SER A 201 -13.26 0.55 -5.00
C SER A 201 -12.77 -0.02 -3.67
N MET A 202 -13.36 0.39 -2.55
CA MET A 202 -12.97 -0.08 -1.21
C MET A 202 -13.12 -1.60 -1.05
N ASP A 203 -14.23 -2.17 -1.53
CA ASP A 203 -14.49 -3.61 -1.40
C ASP A 203 -13.49 -4.42 -2.24
N ALA A 204 -13.15 -3.92 -3.43
CA ALA A 204 -12.16 -4.55 -4.31
C ALA A 204 -10.74 -4.50 -3.72
N ILE A 205 -10.37 -3.37 -3.11
CA ILE A 205 -9.08 -3.22 -2.41
C ILE A 205 -8.99 -4.18 -1.23
N ILE A 206 -10.05 -4.28 -0.42
CA ILE A 206 -10.08 -5.21 0.72
C ILE A 206 -9.93 -6.65 0.23
N LYS A 207 -10.70 -7.04 -0.80
CA LYS A 207 -10.63 -8.39 -1.37
C LYS A 207 -9.25 -8.74 -1.90
N GLU A 208 -8.62 -7.85 -2.68
CA GLU A 208 -7.26 -8.09 -3.18
C GLU A 208 -6.25 -8.23 -2.02
N ARG A 209 -6.34 -7.36 -1.01
CA ARG A 209 -5.45 -7.42 0.16
C ARG A 209 -5.64 -8.70 0.98
N GLU A 210 -6.87 -9.23 1.05
CA GLU A 210 -7.14 -10.54 1.65
C GLU A 210 -6.47 -11.67 0.85
N GLU A 211 -6.59 -11.67 -0.47
CA GLU A 211 -5.94 -12.66 -1.35
C GLU A 211 -4.40 -12.61 -1.22
N ILE A 212 -3.82 -11.42 -1.17
CA ILE A 212 -2.37 -11.22 -0.96
C ILE A 212 -1.95 -11.69 0.42
N TYR A 213 -2.72 -11.37 1.47
CA TYR A 213 -2.44 -11.81 2.83
C TYR A 213 -2.40 -13.33 2.90
N GLU A 214 -3.43 -14.03 2.41
CA GLU A 214 -3.50 -15.49 2.44
C GLU A 214 -2.33 -16.13 1.66
N ARG A 215 -1.96 -15.56 0.50
CA ARG A 215 -0.80 -16.00 -0.27
C ARG A 215 0.50 -15.85 0.53
N LYS A 216 0.74 -14.68 1.13
CA LYS A 216 1.94 -14.43 1.95
C LYS A 216 2.02 -15.38 3.13
N ILE A 217 0.94 -15.53 3.89
CA ILE A 217 0.92 -16.43 5.05
C ILE A 217 1.17 -17.88 4.64
N LYS A 218 0.57 -18.34 3.55
CA LYS A 218 0.84 -19.68 3.01
C LYS A 218 2.31 -19.85 2.66
N PHE A 219 2.88 -18.90 1.91
CA PHE A 219 4.29 -18.92 1.52
C PHE A 219 5.25 -18.91 2.73
N LEU A 220 5.01 -18.05 3.72
CA LEU A 220 5.86 -17.98 4.91
C LEU A 220 5.83 -19.28 5.72
N LYS A 221 4.67 -19.93 5.81
CA LYS A 221 4.52 -21.26 6.43
C LYS A 221 5.32 -22.32 5.68
N GLU A 222 5.26 -22.34 4.34
CA GLU A 222 6.04 -23.27 3.50
C GLU A 222 7.56 -23.07 3.68
N MET A 223 7.98 -21.82 3.92
CA MET A 223 9.39 -21.46 4.16
C MET A 223 9.82 -21.63 5.63
N ASN A 224 8.93 -22.06 6.53
CA ASN A 224 9.16 -22.13 7.99
C ASN A 224 9.61 -20.79 8.60
N ILE A 225 9.03 -19.68 8.14
CA ILE A 225 9.30 -18.34 8.68
C ILE A 225 8.20 -17.98 9.67
N GLU A 226 8.60 -17.65 10.90
CA GLU A 226 7.69 -17.17 11.95
C GLU A 226 7.22 -15.75 11.64
N CYS A 227 5.92 -15.49 11.83
CA CYS A 227 5.27 -14.21 11.53
C CYS A 227 4.14 -13.95 12.53
N ASP A 228 4.04 -12.72 13.04
CA ASP A 228 2.99 -12.31 13.98
C ASP A 228 1.63 -12.03 13.29
N PHE A 229 1.60 -12.08 11.95
CA PHE A 229 0.42 -11.83 11.12
C PHE A 229 -0.33 -13.10 10.73
#